data_AF-A0A7C7HPL8-F1
#
_entry.id   AF-A0A7C7HPL8-F1
#
_cell.length_a   1.000
_cell.length_b   1.000
_cell.length_c   1.000
_cell.angle_alpha   90.00
_cell.angle_beta   90.00
_cell.angle_gamma   90.00
#
_symmetry.space_group_name_H-M   'P 1'
#
loop_
_entity.id
_entity.type
_entity.pdbx_description
1 polymer ?
#
loop_
_entity_poly.entity_id
_entity_poly.type
_entity_poly.pdbx_seq_one_letter_code
_entity_poly.pdbx_strand_id
1 'polypeptide(L)'
;MRINVNHFTHTRSQRRTLKYNQDITLKLRPADYCDEHFSLYRRYQAMRHSGDSMDDPDPEKYRQFLTRSNVETFITEFRVGRRLLVVSVTDHIANGLSAVYTFFDPDEKRRTLGTYAILQQLELARRIEYEWLYLGYWIKTCEKMSYKSRFRPLEAFDHDTGCWASIN
;
A
#
# COMPACT_ATOMS: atom_id res chain seq x y z
N MET A 1 -9.35 -3.66 -7.67
CA MET A 1 -8.64 -4.96 -7.74
C MET A 1 -8.52 -5.55 -6.35
N ARG A 2 -8.55 -6.88 -6.23
CA ARG A 2 -8.37 -7.58 -4.97
C ARG A 2 -7.58 -8.87 -5.13
N ILE A 3 -7.00 -9.34 -4.04
CA ILE A 3 -6.22 -10.59 -3.96
C ILE A 3 -6.84 -11.44 -2.87
N ASN A 4 -7.13 -12.71 -3.17
CA ASN A 4 -7.50 -13.67 -2.14
C ASN A 4 -6.23 -14.03 -1.35
N VAL A 5 -6.18 -13.65 -0.08
CA VAL A 5 -4.95 -13.76 0.73
C VAL A 5 -4.65 -15.21 1.09
N ASN A 6 -5.67 -16.07 1.15
CA ASN A 6 -5.52 -17.50 1.46
C ASN A 6 -4.92 -18.26 0.27
N HIS A 7 -5.15 -17.81 -0.96
CA HIS A 7 -4.61 -18.42 -2.17
C HIS A 7 -3.34 -17.72 -2.71
N PHE A 8 -2.91 -16.62 -2.07
CA PHE A 8 -1.72 -15.90 -2.49
C PHE A 8 -0.44 -16.70 -2.23
N THR A 9 0.41 -16.83 -3.24
CA THR A 9 1.73 -17.45 -3.11
C THR A 9 2.85 -16.53 -3.57
N HIS A 10 3.93 -16.49 -2.79
CA HIS A 10 5.07 -15.64 -3.09
C HIS A 10 5.87 -16.16 -4.30
N THR A 11 6.05 -15.30 -5.29
CA THR A 11 7.02 -15.48 -6.37
C THR A 11 8.47 -15.40 -5.85
N ARG A 12 9.44 -15.86 -6.66
CA ARG A 12 10.87 -15.81 -6.30
C ARG A 12 11.36 -14.38 -6.01
N SER A 13 10.90 -13.38 -6.77
CA SER A 13 11.26 -11.98 -6.56
C SER A 13 10.68 -11.44 -5.24
N GLN A 14 9.41 -11.74 -4.95
CA GLN A 14 8.77 -11.35 -3.68
C GLN A 14 9.46 -11.99 -2.47
N ARG A 15 9.86 -13.28 -2.55
CA ARG A 15 10.65 -13.93 -1.48
C ARG A 15 12.00 -13.24 -1.26
N ARG A 16 12.67 -12.81 -2.34
CA ARG A 16 13.91 -12.01 -2.23
C ARG A 16 13.65 -10.66 -1.58
N THR A 17 12.57 -9.97 -1.94
CA THR A 17 12.17 -8.70 -1.31
C THR A 17 11.91 -8.88 0.19
N LEU A 18 11.22 -9.95 0.61
CA LEU A 18 11.03 -10.26 2.03
C LEU A 18 12.36 -10.49 2.74
N LYS A 19 13.24 -11.33 2.16
CA LYS A 19 14.56 -11.62 2.74
C LYS A 19 15.43 -10.37 2.87
N TYR A 20 15.39 -9.48 1.90
CA TYR A 20 16.21 -8.27 1.88
C TYR A 20 15.80 -7.24 2.93
N ASN A 21 14.54 -7.26 3.37
CA ASN A 21 13.97 -6.29 4.30
C ASN A 21 13.66 -6.91 5.67
N GLN A 22 14.42 -7.93 6.10
CA GLN A 22 14.25 -8.57 7.41
C GLN A 22 14.64 -7.66 8.58
N ASP A 23 15.39 -6.60 8.32
CA ASP A 23 15.75 -5.56 9.29
C ASP A 23 14.61 -4.57 9.57
N ILE A 24 13.53 -4.61 8.79
CA ILE A 24 12.38 -3.71 8.96
C ILE A 24 11.44 -4.25 10.04
N THR A 25 11.12 -3.38 10.99
CA THR A 25 10.11 -3.58 12.02
C THR A 25 8.80 -2.88 11.65
N LEU A 26 7.67 -3.46 12.02
CA LEU A 26 6.35 -2.96 11.72
C LEU A 26 5.65 -2.49 12.99
N LYS A 27 4.96 -1.34 12.92
CA LYS A 27 4.14 -0.82 14.01
C LYS A 27 2.79 -0.32 13.49
N LEU A 28 1.71 -0.87 14.03
CA LEU A 28 0.36 -0.37 13.79
C LEU A 28 0.09 0.87 14.65
N ARG A 29 -0.59 1.85 14.06
CA ARG A 29 -0.96 3.12 14.69
C ARG A 29 -2.36 3.55 14.25
N PRO A 30 -3.09 4.31 15.08
CA PRO A 30 -4.26 5.05 14.63
C PRO A 30 -3.91 5.96 13.45
N ALA A 31 -4.88 6.21 12.57
CA ALA A 31 -4.74 7.10 11.43
C ALA A 31 -4.83 8.57 11.84
N ASP A 32 -3.81 9.04 12.58
CA ASP A 32 -3.68 10.42 13.03
C ASP A 32 -2.57 11.15 12.27
N TYR A 33 -2.64 12.48 12.28
CA TYR A 33 -1.60 13.31 11.69
C TYR A 33 -0.27 13.17 12.46
N CYS A 34 0.82 12.98 11.71
CA CYS A 34 2.18 12.95 12.24
C CYS A 34 3.14 13.70 11.29
N ASP A 35 3.95 14.61 11.83
CA ASP A 35 4.88 15.42 11.04
C ASP A 35 5.94 14.59 10.31
N GLU A 36 6.40 13.48 10.92
CA GLU A 36 7.36 12.57 10.29
C GLU A 36 6.75 11.88 9.07
N HIS A 37 5.48 11.45 9.17
CA HIS A 37 4.75 10.84 8.06
C HIS A 37 4.55 11.85 6.94
N PHE A 38 4.12 13.07 7.27
CA PHE A 38 3.92 14.13 6.30
C PHE A 38 5.23 14.51 5.58
N SER A 39 6.34 14.55 6.31
CA SER A 39 7.67 14.81 5.73
C SER A 39 8.09 13.73 4.74
N LEU A 40 7.86 12.46 5.05
CA LEU A 40 8.11 11.35 4.14
C LEU A 40 7.18 11.39 2.91
N TYR A 41 5.91 11.72 3.10
CA TYR A 41 4.93 11.88 2.03
C TYR A 41 5.38 12.94 1.02
N ARG A 42 5.79 14.13 1.47
CA ARG A 42 6.29 15.20 0.57
C ARG A 42 7.50 14.75 -0.26
N ARG A 43 8.48 14.11 0.38
CA ARG A 43 9.65 13.56 -0.32
C ARG A 43 9.25 12.54 -1.39
N TYR A 44 8.34 11.64 -1.05
CA TYR A 44 7.85 10.63 -1.98
C TYR A 44 7.10 11.25 -3.17
N GLN A 45 6.22 12.22 -2.92
CA GLN A 45 5.45 12.90 -3.96
C GLN A 45 6.35 13.68 -4.93
N ALA A 46 7.31 14.45 -4.42
CA ALA A 46 8.25 15.21 -5.25
C ALA A 46 9.03 14.32 -6.23
N MET A 47 9.39 13.10 -5.80
CA MET A 47 10.08 12.13 -6.68
C MET A 47 9.13 11.49 -7.71
N ARG A 48 7.87 11.23 -7.34
CA ARG A 48 6.89 10.55 -8.20
C ARG A 48 6.19 11.45 -9.21
N HIS A 49 6.17 12.75 -8.93
CA HIS A 49 5.48 13.79 -9.69
C HIS A 49 6.41 14.92 -10.14
N SER A 50 7.71 14.66 -10.26
CA SER A 50 8.68 15.62 -10.78
C SER A 50 8.24 16.16 -12.17
N GLY A 51 7.71 17.39 -12.20
CA GLY A 51 7.24 18.07 -13.42
C GLY A 51 5.72 18.27 -13.54
N ASP A 52 4.90 17.69 -12.65
CA ASP A 52 3.44 17.93 -12.60
C ASP A 52 3.10 18.88 -11.43
N SER A 53 2.12 19.77 -11.59
CA SER A 53 1.70 20.74 -10.57
C SER A 53 0.99 20.12 -9.34
N MET A 54 1.15 18.81 -9.10
CA MET A 54 0.67 18.09 -7.94
C MET A 54 1.70 18.02 -6.80
N ASP A 55 2.72 18.88 -6.82
CA ASP A 55 3.38 19.34 -5.61
C ASP A 55 2.39 20.22 -4.83
N ASP A 56 1.36 19.60 -4.27
CA ASP A 56 0.46 20.28 -3.34
C ASP A 56 0.93 19.95 -1.92
N PRO A 57 1.75 20.84 -1.31
CA PRO A 57 2.31 20.63 0.02
C PRO A 57 1.28 20.89 1.12
N ASP A 58 -0.03 20.88 0.82
CA ASP A 58 -1.08 21.19 1.78
C ASP A 58 -1.26 20.06 2.81
N PRO A 59 -0.86 20.28 4.08
CA PRO A 59 -1.06 19.32 5.16
C PRO A 59 -2.55 19.05 5.43
N GLU A 60 -3.45 19.98 5.10
CA GLU A 60 -4.88 19.81 5.28
C GLU A 60 -5.45 18.83 4.25
N LYS A 61 -4.95 18.82 3.01
CA LYS A 61 -5.28 17.78 2.02
C LYS A 61 -4.75 16.41 2.44
N TYR A 62 -3.54 16.36 2.99
CA TYR A 62 -3.00 15.14 3.58
C TYR A 62 -3.89 14.60 4.71
N ARG A 63 -4.33 15.47 5.64
CA ARG A 63 -5.25 15.10 6.72
C ARG A 63 -6.61 14.65 6.20
N GLN A 64 -7.23 15.44 5.33
CA GLN A 64 -8.54 15.09 4.77
C GLN A 64 -8.50 13.76 4.01
N PHE A 65 -7.41 13.50 3.29
CA PHE A 65 -7.27 12.28 2.49
C PHE A 65 -6.94 11.03 3.33
N LEU A 66 -6.09 11.14 4.36
CA LEU A 66 -5.55 9.96 5.06
C LEU A 66 -6.05 9.77 6.49
N THR A 67 -6.60 10.80 7.13
CA THR A 67 -7.01 10.75 8.55
C THR A 67 -8.50 10.96 8.77
N ARG A 68 -9.26 11.33 7.73
CA ARG A 68 -10.73 11.47 7.81
C ARG A 68 -11.41 10.45 6.90
N SER A 69 -11.52 9.23 7.41
CA SER A 69 -12.35 8.19 6.80
C SER A 69 -13.61 7.96 7.64
N ASN A 70 -14.73 7.67 6.99
CA ASN A 70 -15.94 7.14 7.66
C ASN A 70 -15.83 5.63 7.92
N VAL A 71 -14.66 5.05 7.66
CA VAL A 71 -14.33 3.65 7.82
C VAL A 71 -13.19 3.54 8.84
N GLU A 72 -13.09 2.42 9.53
CA GLU A 72 -12.00 2.18 10.48
C GLU A 72 -10.65 2.10 9.74
N THR A 73 -9.85 3.16 9.87
CA THR A 73 -8.56 3.33 9.20
C THR A 73 -7.42 3.25 10.21
N PHE A 74 -6.34 2.57 9.81
CA PHE A 74 -5.10 2.52 10.58
C PHE A 74 -3.87 2.72 9.68
N ILE A 75 -2.75 3.02 10.33
CA ILE A 75 -1.46 3.21 9.69
C ILE A 75 -0.52 2.06 10.10
N THR A 76 0.21 1.51 9.14
CA THR A 76 1.38 0.67 9.40
C THR A 76 2.65 1.46 9.10
N GLU A 77 3.46 1.68 10.14
CA GLU A 77 4.82 2.22 10.02
C GLU A 77 5.82 1.08 9.79
N PHE A 78 6.78 1.31 8.89
CA PHE A 78 7.87 0.39 8.60
C PHE A 78 9.19 1.10 8.93
N ARG A 79 9.95 0.57 9.89
CA ARG A 79 11.15 1.23 10.42
C ARG A 79 12.37 0.32 10.44
N VAL A 80 13.53 0.90 10.13
CA VAL A 80 14.84 0.31 10.45
C VAL A 80 15.40 1.06 11.65
N GLY A 81 15.46 0.38 12.80
CA GLY A 81 15.70 1.06 14.08
C GLY A 81 14.67 2.17 14.31
N ARG A 82 15.13 3.42 14.41
CA ARG A 82 14.25 4.59 14.58
C ARG A 82 13.79 5.23 13.27
N ARG A 83 14.45 4.94 12.14
CA ARG A 83 14.20 5.62 10.87
C ARG A 83 12.93 5.09 10.20
N LEU A 84 11.97 5.96 9.92
CA LEU A 84 10.78 5.66 9.14
C LEU A 84 11.11 5.50 7.65
N LEU A 85 10.72 4.37 7.06
CA LEU A 85 10.94 4.06 5.65
C LEU A 85 9.65 3.96 4.84
N VAL A 86 8.56 3.46 5.43
CA VAL A 86 7.28 3.32 4.73
C VAL A 86 6.15 3.65 5.68
N VAL A 87 5.10 4.24 5.12
CA VAL A 87 3.79 4.38 5.75
C VAL A 87 2.76 3.78 4.78
N SER A 88 1.98 2.83 5.28
CA SER A 88 0.81 2.30 4.59
C SER A 88 -0.45 2.69 5.36
N VAL A 89 -1.37 3.35 4.67
CA VAL A 89 -2.70 3.71 5.18
C VAL A 89 -3.68 2.65 4.68
N THR A 90 -4.39 2.03 5.61
CA THR A 90 -5.20 0.84 5.36
C THR A 90 -6.55 0.96 6.05
N ASP A 91 -7.63 0.64 5.34
CA ASP A 91 -8.97 0.55 5.93
C ASP A 91 -9.34 -0.90 6.24
N HIS A 92 -10.04 -1.11 7.36
CA HIS A 92 -10.83 -2.30 7.59
C HIS A 92 -12.12 -2.24 6.79
N ILE A 93 -12.39 -3.28 6.01
CA ILE A 93 -13.66 -3.44 5.32
C ILE A 93 -14.23 -4.83 5.62
N ALA A 94 -15.51 -5.03 5.31
CA ALA A 94 -16.29 -6.18 5.80
C ALA A 94 -15.61 -7.54 5.67
N ASN A 95 -14.87 -7.79 4.59
CA ASN A 95 -14.22 -9.07 4.30
C ASN A 95 -12.71 -8.93 3.98
N GLY A 96 -12.08 -7.82 4.36
CA GLY A 96 -10.74 -7.53 3.90
C GLY A 96 -10.08 -6.28 4.46
N LEU A 97 -8.84 -6.08 4.01
CA LEU A 97 -8.13 -4.82 4.14
C LEU A 97 -8.16 -4.07 2.81
N SER A 98 -8.25 -2.75 2.84
CA SER A 98 -8.11 -1.89 1.68
C SER A 98 -6.83 -1.07 1.79
N ALA A 99 -5.87 -1.31 0.89
CA ALA A 99 -4.65 -0.51 0.80
C ALA A 99 -4.96 0.85 0.14
N VAL A 100 -5.33 1.83 0.96
CA VAL A 100 -5.75 3.17 0.53
C VAL A 100 -4.60 3.91 -0.14
N TYR A 101 -3.47 3.98 0.56
CA TYR A 101 -2.30 4.70 0.07
C TYR A 101 -1.02 4.19 0.71
N THR A 102 0.10 4.28 0.00
CA THR A 102 1.41 3.89 0.53
C THR A 102 2.48 4.79 -0.05
N PHE A 103 3.28 5.39 0.84
CA PHE A 103 4.43 6.22 0.50
C PHE A 103 5.64 5.76 1.28
N PHE A 104 6.82 5.94 0.69
CA PHE A 104 8.05 5.38 1.21
C PHE A 104 9.26 6.22 0.86
N ASP A 105 10.37 5.95 1.53
CA ASP A 105 11.62 6.66 1.34
C ASP A 105 12.11 6.46 -0.11
N PRO A 106 12.15 7.54 -0.94
CA PRO A 106 12.50 7.44 -2.34
C PRO A 106 13.98 7.09 -2.58
N ASP A 107 14.83 7.23 -1.57
CA ASP A 107 16.28 6.95 -1.65
C ASP A 107 16.57 5.45 -1.47
N GLU A 108 15.64 4.70 -0.88
CA GLU A 108 15.75 3.27 -0.62
C GLU A 108 15.29 2.39 -1.81
N LYS A 109 15.62 2.80 -3.06
CA LYS A 109 15.12 2.15 -4.29
C LYS A 109 15.42 0.64 -4.36
N ARG A 110 16.58 0.23 -3.83
CA ARG A 110 17.02 -1.18 -3.84
C ARG A 110 16.14 -2.09 -2.97
N ARG A 111 15.47 -1.53 -1.96
CA ARG A 111 14.60 -2.29 -1.04
C ARG A 111 13.28 -2.74 -1.65
N THR A 112 12.85 -2.10 -2.75
CA THR A 112 11.53 -2.36 -3.37
C THR A 112 10.38 -2.20 -2.34
N LEU A 113 10.41 -1.10 -1.59
CA LEU A 113 9.57 -0.87 -0.41
C LEU A 113 8.06 -0.96 -0.70
N GLY A 114 7.60 -0.48 -1.86
CA GLY A 114 6.19 -0.60 -2.25
C GLY A 114 5.71 -2.06 -2.36
N THR A 115 6.53 -2.94 -2.94
CA THR A 115 6.21 -4.38 -2.98
C THR A 115 6.22 -4.98 -1.59
N TYR A 116 7.24 -4.64 -0.78
CA TYR A 116 7.34 -5.12 0.59
C TYR A 116 6.11 -4.75 1.42
N ALA A 117 5.63 -3.51 1.31
CA ALA A 117 4.45 -3.04 2.01
C ALA A 117 3.18 -3.83 1.67
N ILE A 118 2.97 -4.16 0.38
CA ILE A 118 1.83 -4.99 -0.04
C ILE A 118 1.95 -6.41 0.51
N LEU A 119 3.16 -7.01 0.49
CA LEU A 119 3.37 -8.34 1.06
C LEU A 119 3.08 -8.39 2.56
N GLN A 120 3.45 -7.34 3.30
CA GLN A 120 3.13 -7.24 4.73
C GLN A 120 1.64 -7.03 4.98
N GLN A 121 0.93 -6.27 4.14
CA GLN A 121 -0.52 -6.14 4.24
C GLN A 121 -1.25 -7.46 3.91
N LEU A 122 -0.76 -8.24 2.93
CA LEU A 122 -1.28 -9.59 2.65
C LEU A 122 -1.11 -10.51 3.87
N GLU A 123 0.06 -10.45 4.50
CA GLU A 123 0.34 -11.23 5.70
C GLU A 123 -0.51 -10.76 6.90
N LEU A 124 -0.69 -9.45 7.08
CA LEU A 124 -1.57 -8.91 8.11
C LEU A 124 -3.01 -9.37 7.91
N ALA A 125 -3.57 -9.21 6.71
CA ALA A 125 -4.92 -9.66 6.38
C ALA A 125 -5.11 -11.16 6.67
N ARG A 126 -4.13 -11.99 6.31
CA ARG A 126 -4.16 -13.42 6.62
C ARG A 126 -4.16 -13.71 8.13
N ARG A 127 -3.34 -12.98 8.92
CA ARG A 127 -3.24 -13.17 10.37
C ARG A 127 -4.51 -12.80 11.13
N ILE A 128 -5.26 -11.83 10.61
CA ILE A 128 -6.54 -11.41 11.19
C ILE A 128 -7.73 -12.10 10.50
N GLU A 129 -7.47 -13.20 9.78
CA GLU A 129 -8.46 -14.08 9.16
C GLU A 129 -9.37 -13.40 8.13
N TYR A 130 -8.92 -12.31 7.52
CA TYR A 130 -9.59 -11.76 6.35
C TYR A 130 -9.30 -12.57 5.09
N GLU A 131 -10.25 -12.53 4.17
CA GLU A 131 -10.13 -13.26 2.89
C GLU A 131 -9.45 -12.41 1.81
N TRP A 132 -9.60 -11.08 1.86
CA TRP A 132 -9.22 -10.21 0.76
C TRP A 132 -8.27 -9.08 1.16
N LEU A 133 -7.29 -8.80 0.29
CA LEU A 133 -6.61 -7.52 0.24
C LEU A 133 -7.04 -6.77 -1.02
N TYR A 134 -7.67 -5.62 -0.84
CA TYR A 134 -8.07 -4.73 -1.91
C TYR A 134 -6.92 -3.74 -2.18
N LEU A 135 -6.45 -3.70 -3.42
CA LEU A 135 -5.37 -2.80 -3.84
C LEU A 135 -5.92 -1.49 -4.44
N GLY A 136 -7.21 -1.19 -4.24
CA GLY A 136 -7.88 -0.03 -4.83
C GLY A 136 -8.14 -0.14 -6.34
N TYR A 137 -8.47 1.00 -6.95
CA TYR A 137 -8.79 1.10 -8.37
C TYR A 137 -7.56 0.82 -9.26
N TRP A 138 -7.79 0.40 -10.51
CA TRP A 138 -6.73 0.18 -11.49
C TRP A 138 -7.09 0.86 -12.79
N ILE A 139 -6.26 1.83 -13.20
CA ILE A 139 -6.35 2.44 -14.51
C ILE A 139 -5.41 1.67 -15.42
N LYS A 140 -5.98 0.84 -16.31
CA LYS A 140 -5.22 -0.08 -17.19
C LYS A 140 -4.15 0.64 -18.02
N THR A 141 -4.40 1.88 -18.42
CA THR A 141 -3.48 2.73 -19.21
C THR A 141 -2.37 3.39 -18.39
N CYS A 142 -2.40 3.31 -17.06
CA CYS A 142 -1.40 3.92 -16.19
C CYS A 142 -0.25 2.96 -15.89
N GLU A 143 0.90 3.17 -16.53
CA GLU A 143 2.11 2.37 -16.29
C GLU A 143 2.55 2.35 -14.82
N LYS A 144 2.31 3.45 -14.09
CA LYS A 144 2.60 3.56 -12.65
C LYS A 144 1.81 2.56 -11.80
N MET A 145 0.75 1.94 -12.36
CA MET A 145 -0.09 0.93 -11.69
C MET A 145 0.15 -0.50 -12.19
N SER A 146 1.07 -0.70 -13.14
CA SER A 146 1.41 -2.01 -13.71
C SER A 146 1.95 -2.99 -12.66
N TYR A 147 2.47 -2.51 -11.54
CA TYR A 147 3.02 -3.36 -10.49
C TYR A 147 1.96 -4.27 -9.84
N LYS A 148 0.67 -3.87 -9.83
CA LYS A 148 -0.39 -4.64 -9.16
C LYS A 148 -0.59 -6.03 -9.80
N SER A 149 -0.35 -6.17 -11.11
CA SER A 149 -0.45 -7.44 -11.84
C SER A 149 0.52 -8.52 -11.34
N ARG A 150 1.55 -8.13 -10.59
CA ARG A 150 2.58 -9.05 -10.05
C ARG A 150 2.12 -9.79 -8.80
N PHE A 151 0.95 -9.49 -8.27
CA PHE A 151 0.40 -10.12 -7.07
C PHE A 151 -0.75 -11.05 -7.46
N ARG A 152 -0.46 -12.35 -7.63
CA ARG A 152 -1.42 -13.35 -8.09
C ARG A 152 -1.87 -14.28 -6.94
N PRO A 153 -3.13 -14.76 -6.94
CA PRO A 153 -4.19 -14.50 -7.92
C PRO A 153 -4.78 -13.08 -7.75
N LEU A 154 -5.00 -12.38 -8.87
CA LEU A 154 -5.50 -11.00 -8.87
C LEU A 154 -6.84 -10.94 -9.58
N GLU A 155 -7.82 -10.33 -8.94
CA GLU A 155 -9.13 -10.09 -9.51
C GLU A 155 -9.35 -8.59 -9.77
N ALA A 156 -9.97 -8.27 -10.90
CA ALA A 156 -10.57 -6.97 -11.16
C ALA A 156 -12.09 -7.06 -11.03
N PHE A 157 -12.69 -5.96 -10.60
CA PHE A 157 -14.13 -5.79 -10.66
C PHE A 157 -14.47 -5.26 -12.05
N ASP A 158 -15.39 -5.95 -12.73
CA ASP A 158 -15.95 -5.52 -13.99
C ASP A 158 -17.25 -4.76 -13.71
N HIS A 159 -17.27 -3.49 -14.10
CA HIS A 159 -18.41 -2.61 -13.89
C HIS A 159 -19.59 -2.91 -14.82
N ASP A 160 -19.34 -3.53 -15.98
CA ASP A 160 -20.40 -3.87 -16.94
C ASP A 160 -21.16 -5.12 -16.47
N THR A 161 -20.44 -6.10 -15.93
CA THR A 161 -21.02 -7.37 -15.45
C THR A 161 -21.33 -7.39 -13.94
N GLY A 162 -20.82 -6.43 -13.18
CA GLY A 162 -20.93 -6.39 -11.71
C GLY A 162 -20.20 -7.54 -11.01
N CYS A 163 -19.29 -8.23 -11.70
CA CYS A 163 -18.63 -9.44 -11.22
C CYS A 163 -17.13 -9.23 -11.02
N TRP A 164 -16.54 -10.05 -10.14
CA TRP A 164 -15.09 -10.16 -10.02
C TRP A 164 -14.56 -11.21 -11.00
N ALA A 165 -13.49 -10.88 -11.72
CA ALA A 165 -12.86 -11.76 -12.68
C ALA A 165 -11.33 -11.80 -12.49
N SER A 166 -10.77 -13.00 -12.59
CA SER A 166 -9.31 -13.21 -12.62
C SER A 166 -8.70 -12.48 -13.81
N ILE A 167 -7.64 -11.71 -13.54
CA ILE A 167 -6.85 -11.08 -14.58
C ILE A 167 -5.67 -12.00 -14.88
N ASN A 168 -5.47 -12.38 -16.14
CA ASN A 168 -4.28 -13.13 -16.57
C ASN A 168 -3.09 -12.22 -16.90
#